data_AF-A0A132AKH4-F1
#
_entry.id   AF-A0A132AKH4-F1
#
_cell.length_a   1.000
_cell.length_b   1.000
_cell.length_c   1.000
_cell.angle_alpha   90.00
_cell.angle_beta   90.00
_cell.angle_gamma   90.00
#
_symmetry.space_group_name_H-M   'P 1'
#
loop_
_entity.id
_entity.type
_entity.pdbx_description
1 polymer ?
#
loop_
_entity_poly.entity_id
_entity_poly.type
_entity_poly.pdbx_seq_one_letter_code
_entity_poly.pdbx_strand_id
1 'polypeptide(L)'
;MGLLGNVSECDDLRYHLRKKDFINRFVMLLDSQSDGIEVSYNSAGILAHLISDALPLWDDPSEPYENDKARILMKMDEAISRWDLNSKRNINYRSFKPILRLLRNIDIVWQAQYWAVWALANLTRVQGQ
;
A
#
# COMPACT_ATOMS: atom_id res chain seq x y z
N MET A 1 4.85 -3.14 11.90
CA MET A 1 4.56 -2.97 10.45
C MET A 1 5.78 -2.63 9.61
N GLY A 2 6.69 -1.75 10.06
CA GLY A 2 7.82 -1.27 9.23
C GLY A 2 8.74 -2.33 8.59
N LEU A 3 8.98 -3.48 9.24
CA LEU A 3 9.76 -4.57 8.62
C LEU A 3 9.06 -5.13 7.38
N LEU A 4 7.76 -5.42 7.48
CA LEU A 4 6.95 -5.98 6.38
C LEU A 4 6.80 -4.98 5.23
N GLY A 5 6.75 -3.67 5.54
CA GLY A 5 6.84 -2.59 4.54
C GLY A 5 8.10 -2.74 3.69
N ASN A 6 9.29 -2.81 4.32
CA ASN A 6 10.55 -2.97 3.59
C ASN A 6 10.59 -4.27 2.74
N VAL A 7 10.02 -5.37 3.26
CA VAL A 7 9.94 -6.64 2.52
C VAL A 7 9.05 -6.51 1.28
N SER A 8 7.91 -5.80 1.39
CA SER A 8 7.00 -5.58 0.26
C SER A 8 7.61 -4.74 -0.86
N GLU A 9 8.52 -3.81 -0.52
CA GLU A 9 9.22 -2.95 -1.48
C GLU A 9 10.29 -3.69 -2.31
N CYS A 10 10.67 -4.91 -1.89
CA CYS A 10 11.71 -5.72 -2.54
C CYS A 10 11.10 -6.74 -3.50
N ASP A 11 11.46 -6.63 -4.77
CA ASP A 11 10.94 -7.45 -5.88
C ASP A 11 11.13 -8.96 -5.60
N ASP A 12 12.31 -9.33 -5.10
CA ASP A 12 12.66 -10.73 -4.82
C ASP A 12 12.04 -11.29 -3.53
N LEU A 13 11.45 -10.46 -2.67
CA LEU A 13 10.91 -10.91 -1.37
C LEU A 13 9.40 -10.74 -1.25
N ARG A 14 8.79 -9.82 -2.01
CA ARG A 14 7.37 -9.48 -1.91
C ARG A 14 6.46 -10.71 -2.11
N TYR A 15 6.88 -11.68 -2.92
CA TYR A 15 6.10 -12.88 -3.20
C TYR A 15 5.81 -13.71 -1.93
N HIS A 16 6.69 -13.66 -0.92
CA HIS A 16 6.45 -14.33 0.36
C HIS A 16 5.27 -13.75 1.14
N LEU A 17 4.88 -12.51 0.86
CA LEU A 17 3.76 -11.81 1.47
C LEU A 17 2.46 -11.97 0.66
N ARG A 18 2.50 -12.52 -0.55
CA ARG A 18 1.31 -12.77 -1.40
C ARG A 18 0.45 -13.96 -0.96
N LYS A 19 0.62 -14.46 0.27
CA LYS A 19 -0.23 -15.53 0.80
C LYS A 19 -1.58 -14.96 1.22
N LYS A 20 -2.65 -15.69 0.94
CA LYS A 20 -4.04 -15.29 1.24
C LYS A 20 -4.22 -14.77 2.69
N ASP A 21 -3.63 -15.45 3.67
CA ASP A 21 -3.73 -15.04 5.07
C ASP A 21 -3.05 -13.71 5.37
N PHE A 22 -1.89 -13.44 4.75
CA PHE A 22 -1.21 -12.17 4.89
C PHE A 22 -2.02 -11.05 4.25
N ILE A 23 -2.47 -11.25 3.01
CA ILE A 23 -3.30 -10.28 2.29
C ILE A 23 -4.56 -9.97 3.10
N ASN A 24 -5.29 -10.99 3.57
CA ASN A 24 -6.48 -10.80 4.38
C ASN A 24 -6.22 -10.02 5.67
N ARG A 25 -5.09 -10.29 6.35
CA ARG A 25 -4.69 -9.49 7.51
C ARG A 25 -4.40 -8.05 7.14
N PHE A 26 -3.69 -7.79 6.05
CA PHE A 26 -3.42 -6.42 5.60
C PHE A 26 -4.72 -5.69 5.23
N VAL A 27 -5.66 -6.34 4.55
CA VAL A 27 -6.96 -5.75 4.22
C VAL A 27 -7.76 -5.44 5.48
N MET A 28 -7.77 -6.33 6.48
CA MET A 28 -8.41 -6.06 7.77
C MET A 28 -7.79 -4.85 8.49
N LEU A 29 -6.46 -4.68 8.40
CA LEU A 29 -5.76 -3.55 9.01
C LEU A 29 -6.04 -2.21 8.32
N LEU A 30 -6.61 -2.18 7.10
CA LEU A 30 -7.03 -0.94 6.44
C LEU A 30 -8.15 -0.21 7.21
N ASP A 31 -8.95 -0.94 7.99
CA ASP A 31 -10.02 -0.38 8.82
C ASP A 31 -9.50 0.09 10.20
N SER A 32 -8.23 -0.13 10.52
CA SER A 32 -7.65 0.27 11.80
C SER A 32 -7.54 1.78 11.93
N GLN A 33 -7.97 2.29 13.09
CA GLN A 33 -7.79 3.66 13.56
C GLN A 33 -6.83 3.73 14.77
N SER A 34 -6.13 2.63 15.05
CA SER A 34 -5.13 2.58 16.11
C SER A 34 -3.93 3.45 15.73
N ASP A 35 -3.41 4.20 16.71
CA ASP A 35 -2.27 5.12 16.53
C ASP A 35 -2.50 6.13 15.39
N GLY A 36 -3.74 6.65 15.31
CA GLY A 36 -4.18 7.54 14.24
C GLY A 36 -4.35 6.79 12.92
N ILE A 37 -3.56 7.15 11.92
CA ILE A 37 -3.60 6.49 10.60
C ILE A 37 -2.45 5.51 10.39
N GLU A 38 -1.54 5.36 11.35
CA GLU A 38 -0.26 4.65 11.12
C GLU A 38 -0.45 3.21 10.68
N VAL A 39 -1.35 2.46 11.34
CA VAL A 39 -1.58 1.04 11.03
C VAL A 39 -2.19 0.88 9.63
N SER A 40 -3.28 1.60 9.34
CA SER A 40 -3.95 1.53 8.05
C SER A 40 -3.09 2.07 6.91
N TYR A 41 -2.32 3.14 7.16
CA TYR A 41 -1.36 3.70 6.22
C TYR A 41 -0.27 2.70 5.83
N ASN A 42 0.37 2.05 6.81
CA ASN A 42 1.40 1.05 6.55
C ASN A 42 0.82 -0.16 5.83
N SER A 43 -0.39 -0.57 6.19
CA SER A 43 -1.06 -1.71 5.54
C SER A 43 -1.37 -1.42 4.07
N ALA A 44 -1.90 -0.24 3.78
CA ALA A 44 -2.13 0.21 2.41
C ALA A 44 -0.85 0.29 1.59
N GLY A 45 0.28 0.69 2.20
CA GLY A 45 1.58 0.71 1.52
C GLY A 45 2.09 -0.67 1.17
N ILE A 46 1.97 -1.63 2.10
CA ILE A 46 2.29 -3.03 1.82
C ILE A 46 1.43 -3.54 0.68
N LEU A 47 0.11 -3.34 0.74
CA LEU A 47 -0.80 -3.75 -0.33
C LEU A 47 -0.45 -3.08 -1.67
N ALA A 48 -0.19 -1.77 -1.68
CA ALA A 48 0.21 -1.04 -2.87
C ALA A 48 1.42 -1.68 -3.56
N HIS A 49 2.41 -2.14 -2.80
CA HIS A 49 3.55 -2.86 -3.36
C HIS A 49 3.22 -4.29 -3.80
N LEU A 50 2.40 -5.03 -3.05
CA LEU A 50 2.00 -6.39 -3.42
C LEU A 50 1.15 -6.46 -4.69
N ILE A 51 0.38 -5.40 -4.98
CA ILE A 51 -0.48 -5.29 -6.16
C ILE A 51 0.14 -4.45 -7.28
N SER A 52 1.42 -4.06 -7.14
CA SER A 52 2.16 -3.23 -8.10
C SER A 52 2.81 -4.02 -9.24
N ASP A 53 2.59 -5.33 -9.27
CA ASP A 53 3.00 -6.13 -10.42
C ASP A 53 2.09 -5.82 -11.60
N ALA A 54 2.58 -6.06 -12.82
CA ALA A 54 1.84 -5.71 -14.03
C ALA A 54 0.43 -6.33 -14.00
N LEU A 55 -0.58 -5.60 -14.51
CA LEU A 55 -1.99 -6.04 -14.55
C LEU A 55 -2.18 -7.51 -14.98
N PRO A 56 -1.46 -8.06 -15.99
CA PRO A 56 -1.59 -9.48 -16.34
C PRO A 56 -1.26 -10.46 -15.21
N LEU A 57 -0.32 -10.13 -14.32
CA LEU A 57 0.03 -10.94 -13.15
C LEU A 57 -0.96 -10.72 -12.00
N TRP A 58 -1.50 -9.51 -11.88
CA TRP A 58 -2.60 -9.27 -10.96
C TRP A 58 -3.80 -10.13 -11.38
N ASP A 59 -4.17 -10.11 -12.66
CA ASP A 59 -5.27 -10.80 -13.37
C ASP A 59 -5.09 -12.29 -13.65
N ASP A 60 -4.10 -12.92 -13.02
CA ASP A 60 -3.91 -14.37 -13.11
C ASP A 60 -4.88 -15.14 -12.19
N PRO A 61 -5.78 -15.98 -12.73
CA PRO A 61 -6.73 -16.76 -11.93
C PRO A 61 -6.10 -17.77 -10.97
N SER A 62 -4.81 -18.09 -11.15
CA SER A 62 -4.05 -18.96 -10.25
C SER A 62 -3.59 -18.26 -8.98
N GLU A 63 -3.67 -16.92 -8.93
CA GLU A 63 -3.28 -16.15 -7.76
C GLU A 63 -4.30 -16.32 -6.61
N PRO A 64 -3.84 -16.48 -5.36
CA PRO A 64 -4.68 -16.87 -4.23
C PRO A 64 -5.67 -15.78 -3.78
N TYR A 65 -5.60 -14.59 -4.39
CA TYR A 65 -6.38 -13.39 -4.07
C TYR A 65 -7.32 -12.93 -5.19
N GLU A 66 -7.42 -13.68 -6.31
CA GLU A 66 -8.23 -13.31 -7.49
C GLU A 66 -9.66 -12.89 -7.12
N ASN A 67 -10.36 -13.73 -6.35
CA ASN A 67 -11.75 -13.51 -5.98
C ASN A 67 -11.94 -12.31 -5.00
N ASP A 68 -10.86 -11.81 -4.41
CA ASP A 68 -10.89 -10.74 -3.42
C ASP A 68 -10.42 -9.39 -3.96
N LYS A 69 -9.97 -9.31 -5.21
CA LYS A 69 -9.38 -8.09 -5.78
C LYS A 69 -10.25 -6.85 -5.66
N ALA A 70 -11.49 -6.94 -6.14
CA ALA A 70 -12.41 -5.81 -6.11
C ALA A 70 -12.59 -5.30 -4.67
N ARG A 71 -12.68 -6.23 -3.69
CA ARG A 71 -12.77 -5.91 -2.26
C ARG A 71 -11.48 -5.26 -1.74
N ILE A 72 -10.31 -5.78 -2.11
CA ILE A 72 -9.00 -5.22 -1.73
C ILE A 72 -8.89 -3.78 -2.24
N LEU A 73 -9.15 -3.56 -3.53
CA LEU A 73 -9.06 -2.27 -4.18
C LEU A 73 -10.05 -1.25 -3.60
N MET A 74 -11.30 -1.66 -3.38
CA MET A 74 -12.31 -0.83 -2.72
C MET A 74 -11.87 -0.43 -1.29
N LYS A 75 -11.38 -1.40 -0.50
CA LYS A 75 -10.90 -1.13 0.87
C LYS A 75 -9.70 -0.19 0.89
N MET A 76 -8.80 -0.28 -0.09
CA MET A 76 -7.68 0.65 -0.21
C MET A 76 -8.17 2.06 -0.50
N ASP A 77 -9.10 2.23 -1.43
CA ASP A 77 -9.70 3.53 -1.73
C ASP A 77 -10.39 4.16 -0.51
N GLU A 78 -11.24 3.39 0.17
CA GLU A 78 -11.92 3.81 1.42
C GLU A 78 -10.93 4.21 2.52
N ALA A 79 -9.80 3.50 2.65
CA ALA A 79 -8.79 3.82 3.65
C ALA A 79 -8.03 5.09 3.29
N ILE A 80 -7.52 5.20 2.06
CA ILE A 80 -6.69 6.33 1.63
C ILE A 80 -7.51 7.63 1.61
N SER A 81 -8.76 7.58 1.15
CA SER A 81 -9.66 8.75 1.12
C SER A 81 -10.07 9.26 2.50
N ARG A 82 -10.00 8.41 3.53
CA ARG A 82 -10.39 8.78 4.91
C ARG A 82 -9.31 9.54 5.67
N TRP A 83 -8.04 9.43 5.28
CA TRP A 83 -6.95 10.04 6.03
C TRP A 83 -6.89 11.56 5.81
N ASP A 84 -6.80 12.34 6.89
CA ASP A 84 -6.48 13.76 6.79
C ASP A 84 -5.04 13.91 6.26
N LEU A 85 -4.88 14.68 5.18
CA LEU A 85 -3.59 14.94 4.54
C LEU A 85 -2.59 15.67 5.46
N ASN A 86 -3.04 16.28 6.55
CA ASN A 86 -2.19 16.90 7.56
C ASN A 86 -1.86 15.97 8.75
N SER A 87 -2.31 14.72 8.72
CA SER A 87 -2.05 13.75 9.79
C SER A 87 -0.55 13.57 10.01
N LYS A 88 -0.11 13.73 11.26
CA LYS A 88 1.25 13.38 11.67
C LYS A 88 1.44 11.87 11.64
N ARG A 89 2.62 11.43 11.21
CA ARG A 89 3.01 10.02 11.13
C ARG A 89 4.46 9.89 11.54
N ASN A 90 4.78 8.86 12.31
CA ASN A 90 6.17 8.54 12.66
C ASN A 90 6.82 7.65 11.59
N ILE A 91 7.14 8.24 10.43
CA ILE A 91 7.70 7.51 9.28
C ILE A 91 8.98 8.16 8.79
N ASN A 92 10.04 7.36 8.73
CA ASN A 92 11.34 7.74 8.19
C ASN A 92 11.57 7.05 6.83
N TYR A 93 11.31 7.78 5.74
CA TYR A 93 11.64 7.28 4.40
C TYR A 93 13.15 7.30 4.21
N ARG A 94 13.75 6.11 4.11
CA ARG A 94 15.17 5.95 3.75
C ARG A 94 15.43 6.22 2.27
N SER A 95 14.41 6.06 1.43
CA SER A 95 14.42 6.35 0.00
C SER A 95 13.00 6.58 -0.50
N PHE A 96 12.82 7.48 -1.47
CA PHE A 96 11.56 7.58 -2.23
C PHE A 96 11.51 6.64 -3.44
N LYS A 97 12.59 5.90 -3.74
CA LYS A 97 12.66 5.01 -4.90
C LYS A 97 11.47 4.02 -4.97
N PRO A 98 11.03 3.37 -3.87
CA PRO A 98 9.88 2.47 -3.92
C PRO A 98 8.58 3.19 -4.27
N ILE A 99 8.33 4.35 -3.68
CA ILE A 99 7.15 5.19 -3.96
C ILE A 99 7.15 5.68 -5.41
N LEU A 100 8.29 6.16 -5.89
CA LEU A 100 8.43 6.66 -7.26
C LEU A 100 8.28 5.53 -8.31
N ARG A 101 8.61 4.28 -7.98
CA ARG A 101 8.33 3.13 -8.86
C ARG A 101 6.84 2.93 -9.08
N LEU A 102 6.03 3.03 -8.01
CA LEU A 102 4.57 2.92 -8.12
C LEU A 102 3.99 3.98 -9.06
N LEU A 103 4.48 5.22 -8.97
CA LEU A 103 4.01 6.33 -9.82
C LEU A 103 4.44 6.22 -11.29
N ARG A 104 5.58 5.57 -11.56
CA ARG A 104 6.12 5.43 -12.92
C ARG A 104 5.52 4.27 -13.69
N ASN A 105 4.98 3.27 -13.00
CA ASN A 105 4.38 2.12 -13.65
C ASN A 105 2.92 2.45 -14.01
N ILE A 106 2.63 2.49 -15.31
CA ILE A 106 1.28 2.80 -15.82
C ILE A 106 0.39 1.56 -15.94
N ASP A 107 1.00 0.36 -15.87
CA ASP A 107 0.31 -0.93 -16.03
C ASP A 107 -0.01 -1.56 -14.66
N ILE A 108 -0.39 -0.75 -13.67
CA ILE A 108 -0.80 -1.19 -12.33
C ILE A 108 -2.14 -0.59 -11.94
N VAL A 109 -2.76 -1.17 -10.92
CA VAL A 109 -3.99 -0.64 -10.33
C VAL A 109 -3.78 0.74 -9.72
N TRP A 110 -4.71 1.66 -9.97
CA TRP A 110 -4.55 3.07 -9.59
C TRP A 110 -4.49 3.30 -8.08
N GLN A 111 -5.04 2.39 -7.25
CA GLN A 111 -4.99 2.49 -5.80
C GLN A 111 -3.54 2.45 -5.25
N ALA A 112 -2.65 1.71 -5.92
CA ALA A 112 -1.24 1.71 -5.57
C ALA A 112 -0.61 3.09 -5.82
N GLN A 113 -0.97 3.73 -6.94
CA GLN A 113 -0.56 5.11 -7.25
C GLN A 113 -1.21 6.11 -6.30
N TYR A 114 -2.48 5.92 -5.92
CA TYR A 114 -3.19 6.80 -4.98
C TYR A 114 -2.47 6.85 -3.63
N TRP A 115 -2.09 5.69 -3.09
CA TRP A 115 -1.29 5.63 -1.88
C TRP A 115 0.05 6.36 -2.03
N ALA A 116 0.75 6.17 -3.15
CA ALA A 116 2.03 6.81 -3.42
C ALA A 116 1.90 8.35 -3.51
N VAL A 117 0.88 8.85 -4.21
CA VAL A 117 0.58 10.30 -4.31
C VAL A 117 0.25 10.86 -2.92
N TRP A 118 -0.64 10.19 -2.17
CA TRP A 118 -1.02 10.62 -0.83
C TRP A 118 0.21 10.68 0.09
N ALA A 119 1.08 9.66 0.04
CA ALA A 119 2.30 9.58 0.84
C ALA A 119 3.23 10.79 0.64
N LEU A 120 3.46 11.17 -0.63
CA LEU A 120 4.28 12.33 -1.00
C LEU A 120 3.57 13.65 -0.65
N ALA A 121 2.28 13.76 -0.89
CA ALA A 121 1.51 14.96 -0.58
C ALA A 121 1.50 15.25 0.94
N ASN A 122 1.24 14.25 1.78
CA ASN A 122 1.32 14.40 3.23
C ASN A 122 2.74 14.79 3.68
N LEU A 123 3.79 14.19 3.08
CA LEU A 123 5.18 14.51 3.40
C LEU A 123 5.48 16.01 3.23
N THR A 124 5.05 16.60 2.11
CA THR A 124 5.27 18.02 1.80
C THR A 124 4.52 18.99 2.72
N ARG A 125 3.51 18.51 3.46
CA ARG A 125 2.71 19.33 4.38
C ARG A 125 3.15 19.24 5.84
N VAL A 126 3.66 18.08 6.25
CA VAL A 126 3.89 17.78 7.67
C VAL A 126 5.36 17.83 8.07
N GLN A 127 6.31 17.58 7.15
CA GLN A 127 7.75 17.67 7.48
C GLN A 127 8.34 19.08 7.38
N GLY A 128 7.54 20.08 6.96
CA GLY A 128 7.95 21.49 6.89
C GLY A 128 7.44 22.37 8.04
N GLN A 129 6.85 21.77 9.08
CA GLN A 129 6.35 22.44 10.30
C GLN A 129 7.08 21.88 11.52
#